data_AF-A0A2D9K5Z6-F1
#
_entry.id   AF-A0A2D9K5Z6-F1
#
_cell.length_a   1.000
_cell.length_b   1.000
_cell.length_c   1.000
_cell.angle_alpha   90.00
_cell.angle_beta   90.00
_cell.angle_gamma   90.00
#
_symmetry.space_group_name_H-M   'P 1'
#
loop_
_entity.id
_entity.type
_entity.pdbx_description
1 polymer ?
#
loop_
_entity_poly.entity_id
_entity_poly.type
_entity_poly.pdbx_seq_one_letter_code
_entity_poly.pdbx_strand_id
1 'polypeptide(L)'
;MSTVLRFLFVIPIGFVAAVMTAAFAMLWPFLDAPRGITGADPVFLFHTGIAFFAQAAQIGSVVLVPWALFMVATELFALSSIVLHIAAGIIGGVAIIVTAYGGSAPHMSVQTAIVVASLCFALAYWIVAGRTAGRWRRRRTEPSADGASEG
;
A
#
# COMPACT_ATOMS: atom_id res chain seq x y z
N MET A 1 3.43 19.10 -10.71
CA MET A 1 2.28 18.89 -9.82
C MET A 1 2.46 19.74 -8.57
N SER A 2 1.51 20.59 -8.22
CA SER A 2 1.57 21.34 -6.96
C SER A 2 1.49 20.39 -5.77
N THR A 3 2.13 20.74 -4.66
CA THR A 3 2.15 19.91 -3.43
C THR A 3 0.74 19.53 -2.98
N VAL A 4 -0.22 20.46 -3.07
CA VAL A 4 -1.62 20.25 -2.71
C VAL A 4 -2.28 19.15 -3.53
N LEU A 5 -2.14 19.18 -4.87
CA LEU A 5 -2.72 18.15 -5.73
C LEU A 5 -2.17 16.76 -5.38
N ARG A 6 -0.91 16.67 -4.93
CA ARG A 6 -0.29 15.40 -4.55
C ARG A 6 -0.94 14.81 -3.31
N PHE A 7 -1.16 15.64 -2.29
CA PHE A 7 -1.85 15.23 -1.07
C PHE A 7 -3.33 14.89 -1.33
N LEU A 8 -3.99 15.63 -2.22
CA LEU A 8 -5.42 15.43 -2.47
C LEU A 8 -5.71 14.24 -3.38
N PHE A 9 -4.82 13.93 -4.33
CA PHE A 9 -5.08 12.89 -5.34
C PHE A 9 -4.07 11.75 -5.32
N VAL A 10 -2.78 12.03 -5.48
CA VAL A 10 -1.78 10.95 -5.66
C VAL A 10 -1.60 10.10 -4.42
N ILE A 11 -1.61 10.69 -3.23
CA ILE A 11 -1.45 9.93 -1.98
C ILE A 11 -2.68 9.04 -1.73
N PRO A 12 -3.93 9.54 -1.79
CA PRO A 12 -5.12 8.70 -1.68
C PRO A 12 -5.22 7.62 -2.77
N ILE A 13 -4.94 7.97 -4.03
CA ILE A 13 -4.95 6.99 -5.13
C ILE A 13 -3.87 5.93 -4.92
N GLY A 14 -2.68 6.33 -4.47
CA GLY A 14 -1.60 5.39 -4.15
C GLY A 14 -1.97 4.45 -3.01
N PHE A 15 -2.66 4.95 -1.98
CA PHE A 15 -3.20 4.11 -0.91
C PHE A 15 -4.23 3.11 -1.44
N VAL A 16 -5.23 3.57 -2.20
CA VAL A 16 -6.25 2.70 -2.78
C VAL A 16 -5.61 1.63 -3.66
N ALA A 17 -4.71 2.01 -4.57
CA ALA A 17 -4.00 1.05 -5.42
C ALA A 17 -3.21 0.01 -4.61
N ALA A 18 -2.55 0.44 -3.53
CA ALA A 18 -1.83 -0.46 -2.63
C ALA A 18 -2.76 -1.44 -1.91
N VAL A 19 -3.90 -0.95 -1.39
CA VAL A 19 -4.92 -1.79 -0.75
C VAL A 19 -5.48 -2.83 -1.73
N MET A 20 -5.80 -2.42 -2.95
CA MET A 20 -6.32 -3.33 -3.99
C MET A 20 -5.28 -4.41 -4.36
N THR A 21 -4.01 -4.02 -4.47
CA THR A 21 -2.92 -4.96 -4.76
C THR A 21 -2.73 -5.95 -3.61
N ALA A 22 -2.79 -5.49 -2.37
CA ALA A 22 -2.68 -6.34 -1.19
C ALA A 22 -3.85 -7.32 -1.09
N ALA A 23 -5.08 -6.86 -1.34
CA ALA A 23 -6.27 -7.71 -1.36
C ALA A 23 -6.16 -8.80 -2.42
N PHE A 24 -5.64 -8.46 -3.60
CA PHE A 24 -5.40 -9.43 -4.66
C PHE A 24 -4.38 -10.47 -4.23
N ALA A 25 -3.22 -10.03 -3.73
CA ALA A 25 -2.17 -10.94 -3.26
C ALA A 25 -2.62 -11.84 -2.10
N MET A 26 -3.53 -11.37 -1.25
CA MET A 26 -4.08 -12.12 -0.14
C MET A 26 -5.12 -13.15 -0.58
N LEU A 27 -6.00 -12.80 -1.53
CA LEU A 27 -7.15 -13.62 -1.93
C LEU A 27 -6.79 -14.62 -3.05
N TRP A 28 -6.01 -14.18 -4.03
CA TRP A 28 -5.75 -14.93 -5.26
C TRP A 28 -5.21 -16.35 -5.04
N PRO A 29 -4.25 -16.61 -4.11
CA PRO A 29 -3.72 -17.96 -3.92
C PRO A 29 -4.72 -18.98 -3.38
N PHE A 30 -5.85 -18.53 -2.85
CA PHE A 30 -6.89 -19.36 -2.24
C PHE A 30 -8.18 -19.39 -3.06
N LEU A 31 -8.18 -18.79 -4.25
CA LEU A 31 -9.34 -18.72 -5.11
C LEU A 31 -9.44 -19.98 -5.97
N ASP A 32 -10.28 -20.92 -5.54
CA ASP A 32 -10.59 -22.14 -6.29
C ASP A 32 -12.03 -22.12 -6.79
N ALA A 33 -12.21 -22.39 -8.08
CA ALA A 33 -13.55 -22.56 -8.66
C ALA A 33 -14.17 -23.88 -8.15
N PRO A 34 -15.42 -23.86 -7.65
CA PRO A 34 -16.10 -25.09 -7.24
C PRO A 34 -16.19 -26.09 -8.39
N ARG A 35 -16.16 -27.38 -8.06
CA ARG A 35 -16.27 -28.46 -9.06
C ARG A 35 -17.55 -28.31 -9.88
N GLY A 36 -17.41 -28.33 -11.20
CA GLY A 36 -18.52 -28.17 -12.15
C GLY A 36 -18.83 -26.72 -12.56
N ILE A 37 -18.14 -25.74 -11.98
CA ILE A 37 -18.23 -24.33 -12.37
C ILE A 37 -16.94 -23.95 -13.10
N THR A 38 -17.06 -23.29 -14.25
CA THR A 38 -15.90 -22.75 -14.96
C THR A 38 -15.47 -21.42 -14.34
N GLY A 39 -14.18 -21.08 -14.38
CA GLY A 39 -13.70 -19.78 -13.88
C GLY A 39 -14.26 -18.56 -14.62
N ALA A 40 -14.99 -18.77 -15.72
CA ALA A 40 -15.68 -17.74 -16.49
C ALA A 40 -17.19 -17.65 -16.16
N ASP A 41 -17.68 -18.43 -15.20
CA ASP A 41 -19.08 -18.35 -14.77
C ASP A 41 -19.41 -16.95 -14.21
N PRO A 42 -20.41 -16.24 -14.74
CA PRO A 42 -20.70 -14.87 -14.34
C PRO A 42 -21.08 -14.71 -12.86
N VAL A 43 -21.76 -15.69 -12.28
CA VAL A 43 -22.19 -15.65 -10.87
C VAL A 43 -20.98 -15.85 -9.96
N PHE A 44 -20.11 -16.80 -10.29
CA PHE A 44 -18.83 -16.97 -9.59
C PHE A 44 -17.99 -15.68 -9.64
N LEU A 45 -17.80 -15.10 -10.83
CA LEU A 45 -17.03 -13.85 -11.00
C LEU A 45 -17.63 -12.69 -10.20
N PHE A 46 -18.96 -12.58 -10.15
CA PHE A 46 -19.65 -11.55 -9.38
C PHE A 46 -19.39 -11.71 -7.87
N HIS A 47 -19.55 -12.92 -7.33
CA HIS A 47 -19.27 -13.20 -5.92
C HIS A 47 -17.79 -13.00 -5.56
N THR A 48 -16.88 -13.45 -6.42
CA THR A 48 -15.43 -13.21 -6.27
C THR A 48 -15.12 -11.72 -6.28
N GLY A 49 -15.75 -10.94 -7.17
CA GLY A 49 -15.63 -9.49 -7.21
C GLY A 49 -16.06 -8.84 -5.88
N ILE A 50 -17.23 -9.21 -5.35
CA ILE A 50 -17.70 -8.71 -4.05
C ILE A 50 -16.72 -9.08 -2.93
N ALA A 51 -16.28 -10.35 -2.88
CA ALA A 51 -15.33 -10.82 -1.87
C ALA A 51 -14.00 -10.04 -1.93
N PHE A 52 -13.50 -9.76 -3.13
CA PHE A 52 -12.29 -8.97 -3.34
C PHE A 52 -12.45 -7.53 -2.84
N PHE A 53 -13.57 -6.85 -3.15
CA PHE A 53 -13.80 -5.50 -2.65
C PHE A 53 -14.03 -5.46 -1.14
N ALA A 54 -14.71 -6.47 -0.56
CA ALA A 54 -14.83 -6.60 0.89
C ALA A 54 -13.47 -6.79 1.55
N GLN A 55 -12.61 -7.65 0.98
CA GLN A 55 -11.24 -7.87 1.46
C GLN A 55 -10.40 -6.59 1.37
N ALA A 56 -10.52 -5.84 0.26
CA ALA A 56 -9.86 -4.55 0.10
C ALA A 56 -10.33 -3.54 1.16
N ALA A 57 -11.63 -3.42 1.39
CA ALA A 57 -12.18 -2.54 2.42
C ALA A 57 -11.68 -2.92 3.83
N GLN A 58 -11.61 -4.21 4.14
CA GLN A 58 -11.08 -4.72 5.41
C GLN A 58 -9.59 -4.42 5.58
N ILE A 59 -8.76 -4.68 4.56
CA ILE A 59 -7.33 -4.35 4.62
C ILE A 59 -7.17 -2.84 4.81
N GLY A 60 -7.85 -2.05 3.97
CA GLY A 60 -7.78 -0.60 4.00
C GLY A 60 -8.15 -0.01 5.35
N SER A 61 -9.22 -0.49 5.99
CA SER A 61 -9.63 -0.01 7.32
C SER A 61 -8.62 -0.34 8.40
N VAL A 62 -8.05 -1.54 8.39
CA VAL A 62 -7.04 -1.98 9.37
C VAL A 62 -5.73 -1.22 9.20
N VAL A 63 -5.27 -1.00 7.97
CA VAL A 63 -3.96 -0.39 7.72
C VAL A 63 -3.98 1.13 7.64
N LEU A 64 -5.16 1.78 7.59
CA LEU A 64 -5.28 3.22 7.36
C LEU A 64 -4.45 4.05 8.34
N VAL A 65 -4.59 3.80 9.64
CA VAL A 65 -3.89 4.56 10.68
C VAL A 65 -2.37 4.33 10.64
N PRO A 66 -1.85 3.09 10.70
CA PRO A 66 -0.40 2.88 10.66
C PRO A 66 0.21 3.37 9.33
N TRP A 67 -0.49 3.22 8.21
CA TRP A 67 -0.05 3.78 6.92
C TRP A 67 -0.02 5.31 6.96
N ALA A 68 -1.03 5.98 7.49
CA ALA A 68 -1.08 7.45 7.54
C ALA A 68 0.07 8.01 8.39
N LEU A 69 0.36 7.39 9.54
CA LEU A 69 1.50 7.75 10.38
C LEU A 69 2.83 7.57 9.63
N PHE A 70 3.01 6.43 8.95
CA PHE A 70 4.19 6.17 8.14
C PHE A 70 4.34 7.13 6.96
N MET A 71 3.24 7.45 6.27
CA MET A 71 3.21 8.43 5.19
C MET A 71 3.63 9.82 5.68
N VAL A 72 3.08 10.28 6.81
CA VAL A 72 3.45 11.57 7.40
C VAL A 72 4.95 11.57 7.77
N ALA A 73 5.45 10.52 8.41
CA ALA A 73 6.85 10.42 8.77
C ALA A 73 7.76 10.46 7.53
N THR A 74 7.48 9.63 6.52
CA THR A 74 8.26 9.60 5.27
C THR A 74 8.23 10.93 4.53
N GLU A 75 7.13 11.66 4.61
CA GLU A 75 6.98 12.98 4.00
C GLU A 75 7.74 14.07 4.74
N LEU A 76 7.68 14.07 6.07
CA LEU A 76 8.36 15.05 6.91
C LEU A 76 9.87 14.94 6.83
N PHE A 77 10.39 13.70 6.78
CA PHE A 77 11.82 13.38 6.75
C PHE A 77 12.38 13.14 5.34
N ALA A 78 11.56 13.30 4.28
CA ALA A 78 11.95 13.08 2.89
C ALA A 78 12.52 11.67 2.59
N LEU A 79 11.94 10.65 3.23
CA LEU A 79 12.37 9.25 3.15
C LEU A 79 11.68 8.55 1.98
N SER A 80 12.28 8.65 0.79
CA SER A 80 11.75 8.04 -0.45
C SER A 80 12.38 6.69 -0.82
N SER A 81 13.23 6.12 0.06
CA SER A 81 13.94 4.87 -0.20
C SER A 81 12.99 3.67 -0.33
N ILE A 82 13.21 2.85 -1.37
CA ILE A 82 12.46 1.60 -1.59
C ILE A 82 12.72 0.58 -0.46
N VAL A 83 13.96 0.50 0.03
CA VAL A 83 14.35 -0.44 1.10
C VAL A 83 13.57 -0.14 2.38
N LEU A 84 13.38 1.14 2.70
CA LEU A 84 12.61 1.58 3.85
C LEU A 84 11.13 1.17 3.74
N HIS A 85 10.54 1.27 2.55
CA HIS A 85 9.16 0.85 2.32
C HIS A 85 9.00 -0.67 2.38
N ILE A 86 9.95 -1.42 1.79
CA ILE A 86 9.98 -2.88 1.89
C ILE A 86 10.09 -3.34 3.35
N ALA A 87 11.02 -2.74 4.11
CA ALA A 87 11.16 -3.05 5.53
C ALA A 87 9.87 -2.75 6.31
N ALA A 88 9.23 -1.61 6.06
CA ALA A 88 7.94 -1.27 6.65
C ALA A 88 6.84 -2.29 6.29
N GLY A 89 6.80 -2.75 5.04
CA GLY A 89 5.87 -3.79 4.58
C GLY A 89 6.07 -5.12 5.31
N ILE A 90 7.32 -5.59 5.43
CA ILE A 90 7.65 -6.84 6.15
C ILE A 90 7.31 -6.72 7.64
N ILE A 91 7.75 -5.63 8.28
CA ILE A 91 7.45 -5.37 9.69
C ILE A 91 5.95 -5.29 9.92
N GLY A 92 5.22 -4.60 9.04
CA GLY A 92 3.76 -4.51 9.08
C GLY A 92 3.09 -5.89 8.98
N GLY A 93 3.52 -6.74 8.04
CA GLY A 93 2.99 -8.11 7.91
C GLY A 93 3.23 -8.96 9.15
N VAL A 94 4.44 -8.92 9.73
CA VAL A 94 4.76 -9.62 10.97
C VAL A 94 3.93 -9.07 12.14
N ALA A 95 3.81 -7.74 12.23
CA ALA A 95 3.00 -7.10 13.28
C ALA A 95 1.54 -7.52 13.19
N ILE A 96 0.95 -7.61 11.99
CA ILE A 96 -0.42 -8.12 11.79
C ILE A 96 -0.54 -9.56 12.30
N ILE A 97 0.41 -10.44 11.95
CA ILE A 97 0.37 -11.84 12.41
C ILE A 97 0.39 -11.91 13.94
N VAL A 98 1.32 -11.19 14.57
CA VAL A 98 1.50 -11.21 16.02
C VAL A 98 0.31 -10.60 16.76
N THR A 99 -0.18 -9.44 16.29
CA THR A 99 -1.22 -8.67 17.01
C THR A 99 -2.63 -9.20 16.75
N ALA A 100 -2.92 -9.68 15.54
CA ALA A 100 -4.25 -10.17 15.20
C ALA A 100 -4.47 -11.64 15.60
N TYR A 101 -3.41 -12.47 15.63
CA TYR A 101 -3.55 -13.92 15.85
C TYR A 101 -2.81 -14.45 17.09
N GLY A 102 -1.82 -13.73 17.62
CA GLY A 102 -1.12 -14.11 18.86
C GLY A 102 -0.63 -15.57 18.86
N GLY A 103 -1.02 -16.34 19.88
CA GLY A 103 -0.68 -17.77 20.01
C GLY A 103 -1.47 -18.72 19.11
N SER A 104 -2.48 -18.22 18.40
CA SER A 104 -3.35 -19.00 17.50
C SER A 104 -3.14 -18.57 16.04
N ALA A 105 -1.86 -18.50 15.64
CA ALA A 105 -1.47 -18.14 14.30
C ALA A 105 -2.13 -19.07 13.25
N PRO A 106 -2.60 -18.52 12.12
CA PRO A 106 -3.28 -19.31 11.10
C PRO A 106 -2.28 -20.26 10.41
N HIS A 107 -2.78 -21.15 9.55
CA HIS A 107 -1.92 -22.04 8.78
C HIS A 107 -0.81 -21.27 8.04
N MET A 108 0.36 -21.90 7.87
CA MET A 108 1.56 -21.23 7.33
C MET A 108 1.31 -20.56 5.98
N SER A 109 0.48 -21.16 5.12
CA SER A 109 0.08 -20.57 3.84
C SER A 109 -0.60 -19.20 3.98
N VAL A 110 -1.47 -19.03 4.99
CA VAL A 110 -2.15 -17.75 5.27
C VAL A 110 -1.16 -16.75 5.83
N GLN A 111 -0.24 -17.18 6.70
CA GLN A 111 0.83 -16.30 7.19
C GLN A 111 1.71 -15.79 6.05
N THR A 112 2.11 -16.67 5.12
CA THR A 112 2.88 -16.28 3.93
C THR A 112 2.09 -15.29 3.08
N ALA A 113 0.78 -15.52 2.87
CA ALA A 113 -0.07 -14.60 2.12
C ALA A 113 -0.14 -13.21 2.78
N ILE A 114 -0.22 -13.12 4.10
CA ILE A 114 -0.19 -11.83 4.84
C ILE A 114 1.12 -11.08 4.57
N VAL A 115 2.26 -11.77 4.64
CA VAL A 115 3.57 -11.15 4.41
C VAL A 115 3.71 -10.68 2.97
N VAL A 116 3.32 -11.52 2.00
CA VAL A 116 3.35 -11.17 0.58
C VAL A 116 2.42 -10.01 0.28
N ALA A 117 1.19 -10.03 0.79
CA ALA A 117 0.23 -8.93 0.64
C ALA A 117 0.77 -7.61 1.22
N SER A 118 1.44 -7.67 2.38
CA SER A 118 2.05 -6.50 3.02
C SER A 118 3.22 -5.94 2.21
N LEU A 119 4.02 -6.82 1.58
CA LEU A 119 5.08 -6.42 0.67
C LEU A 119 4.51 -5.79 -0.62
N CYS A 120 3.49 -6.42 -1.21
CA CYS A 120 2.78 -5.92 -2.38
C CYS A 120 2.17 -4.54 -2.11
N PHE A 121 1.55 -4.34 -0.95
CA PHE A 121 1.06 -3.05 -0.49
C PHE A 121 2.17 -1.99 -0.50
N ALA A 122 3.29 -2.29 0.17
CA ALA A 122 4.40 -1.35 0.31
C ALA A 122 5.02 -0.97 -1.04
N LEU A 123 5.20 -1.95 -1.93
CA LEU A 123 5.74 -1.73 -3.27
C LEU A 123 4.79 -0.91 -4.15
N ALA A 124 3.51 -1.29 -4.20
CA ALA A 124 2.50 -0.57 -4.98
C ALA A 124 2.38 0.89 -4.51
N TYR A 125 2.34 1.12 -3.20
CA TYR A 125 2.32 2.47 -2.64
C TYR A 125 3.59 3.26 -3.00
N TRP A 126 4.76 2.63 -2.91
CA TRP A 126 6.03 3.28 -3.24
C TRP A 126 6.10 3.71 -4.71
N ILE A 127 5.66 2.84 -5.63
CA ILE A 127 5.63 3.11 -7.08
C ILE A 127 4.76 4.32 -7.38
N VAL A 128 3.54 4.36 -6.82
CA VAL A 128 2.54 5.39 -7.13
C VAL A 128 2.82 6.72 -6.42
N ALA A 129 3.12 6.67 -5.13
CA ALA A 129 3.20 7.88 -4.29
C ALA A 129 4.54 8.00 -3.53
N GLY A 130 5.06 6.90 -2.96
CA GLY A 130 6.19 6.94 -2.02
C GLY A 130 7.52 7.41 -2.62
N ARG A 131 7.81 7.14 -3.92
CA ARG A 131 9.01 7.64 -4.62
C ARG A 131 9.11 9.17 -4.68
N THR A 132 8.03 9.88 -4.34
CA THR A 132 7.94 11.35 -4.34
C THR A 132 8.07 11.99 -2.96
N ALA A 133 8.28 11.19 -1.92
CA ALA A 133 8.24 11.69 -0.54
C ALA A 133 9.24 12.84 -0.30
N GLY A 134 8.76 13.92 0.31
CA GLY A 134 9.54 15.11 0.69
C GLY A 134 10.07 15.98 -0.46
N ARG A 135 9.68 15.76 -1.72
CA ARG A 135 10.14 16.56 -2.88
C ARG A 135 9.90 18.08 -2.72
N TRP A 136 8.87 18.49 -1.99
CA TRP A 136 8.55 19.90 -1.77
C TRP A 136 9.59 20.64 -0.94
N ARG A 137 10.35 19.95 -0.08
CA ARG A 137 11.46 20.55 0.67
C ARG A 137 12.61 20.95 -0.25
N ARG A 138 12.96 20.10 -1.22
CA ARG A 138 14.07 20.34 -2.15
C ARG A 138 13.87 21.60 -3.01
N ARG A 139 12.62 21.87 -3.41
CA ARG A 139 12.27 23.08 -4.20
C ARG A 139 12.40 24.39 -3.43
N ARG A 140 12.40 24.37 -2.09
CA ARG A 140 12.60 25.61 -1.29
C ARG A 140 14.07 25.96 -1.10
N THR A 141 14.98 25.03 -1.34
CA THR A 141 16.42 25.20 -1.09
C THR A 141 17.18 25.66 -2.34
N GLU A 142 16.60 25.59 -3.54
CA GLU A 142 17.20 26.14 -4.75
C GLU A 142 17.10 27.67 -4.71
N PRO A 143 18.23 28.41 -4.63
CA PRO A 143 18.20 29.87 -4.76
C PRO A 143 17.71 30.21 -6.18
N SER A 144 16.71 31.07 -6.27
CA SER A 144 16.33 31.68 -7.54
C SER A 144 17.54 32.42 -8.10
N ALA A 145 18.05 31.97 -9.25
CA ALA A 145 19.20 32.53 -9.95
C ALA A 145 19.00 34.01 -10.40
N ASP A 146 17.85 34.61 -10.11
CA ASP A 146 17.48 35.97 -10.50
C ASP A 146 18.14 37.06 -9.63
N GLY A 147 18.78 36.72 -8.51
CA GLY A 147 19.46 37.69 -7.63
C GLY A 147 20.91 38.02 -8.00
N ALA A 148 21.46 37.42 -9.05
CA ALA A 148 22.89 37.53 -9.39
C ALA A 148 23.20 38.56 -10.51
N SER A 149 22.25 39.41 -10.90
CA SER A 149 22.41 40.34 -12.04
C SER A 149 22.37 41.84 -11.71
N GLU A 150 22.26 42.24 -10.44
CA GLU A 150 22.42 43.64 -10.06
C GLU A 150 23.80 43.87 -9.45
N GLY A 151 24.76 44.11 -10.36
CA GLY A 151 26.06 44.72 -10.05
C GLY A 151 26.00 46.24 -10.09
#